data_AF-A0A179BEE7-F1
#
_entry.id   AF-A0A179BEE7-F1
#
_cell.length_a   1.000
_cell.length_b   1.000
_cell.length_c   1.000
_cell.angle_alpha   90.00
_cell.angle_beta   90.00
_cell.angle_gamma   90.00
#
_symmetry.space_group_name_H-M   'P 1'
#
loop_
_entity.id
_entity.type
_entity.pdbx_description
1 polymer ?
#
loop_
_entity_poly.entity_id
_entity_poly.type
_entity_poly.pdbx_seq_one_letter_code
_entity_poly.pdbx_strand_id
1 'polypeptide(L)'
;MSIGSRLYGVALALSLCLPMAAHGAEVAKTKTPTPVSAYELYLIYGDKTWTWNTGGGRFLDDGRRFVAWTNDKGRESFAEGRWVVDDLGQLCMRATWTNAEGAARASTCFGHRKIGNTIYQRRQPDGKWYVFRHASVLPDDEFRKLVPMDTVSAKARELKQVLLSQEIARKGG
;
A
#
# COMPACT_ATOMS: atom_id res chain seq x y z
N MET A 1 53.33 57.80 55.54
CA MET A 1 54.38 57.24 54.66
C MET A 1 53.68 56.32 53.67
N SER A 2 53.19 56.77 52.52
CA SER A 2 53.89 57.17 51.28
C SER A 2 54.67 56.04 50.58
N ILE A 3 54.02 55.51 49.53
CA ILE A 3 54.53 55.18 48.17
C ILE A 3 55.48 53.98 47.97
N GLY A 4 55.12 53.13 47.00
CA GLY A 4 56.05 52.38 46.13
C GLY A 4 55.57 50.97 45.74
N SER A 5 54.75 50.80 44.69
CA SER A 5 55.13 50.40 43.31
C SER A 5 55.91 49.09 43.17
N ARG A 6 55.35 48.10 42.44
CA ARG A 6 55.86 47.62 41.13
C ARG A 6 55.03 46.45 40.55
N LEU A 7 54.94 46.51 39.22
CA LEU A 7 54.23 45.66 38.25
C LEU A 7 54.88 44.28 38.04
N TYR A 8 54.36 43.56 37.02
CA TYR A 8 54.83 42.37 36.29
C TYR A 8 53.94 41.13 36.59
N GLY A 9 53.04 40.65 35.73
CA GLY A 9 53.02 40.67 34.26
C GLY A 9 53.71 39.41 33.71
N VAL A 10 53.03 38.27 33.70
CA VAL A 10 53.47 37.06 32.96
C VAL A 10 52.32 36.60 32.07
N ALA A 11 52.56 36.67 30.77
CA ALA A 11 51.65 36.32 29.70
C ALA A 11 51.53 34.78 29.57
N LEU A 12 50.29 34.29 29.57
CA LEU A 12 49.96 32.91 29.24
C LEU A 12 49.76 32.80 27.73
N ALA A 13 50.78 32.36 26.99
CA ALA A 13 50.69 32.09 25.57
C ALA A 13 49.90 30.78 25.34
N LEU A 14 48.60 30.89 25.02
CA LEU A 14 47.77 29.76 24.61
C LEU A 14 48.18 29.29 23.20
N SER A 15 48.39 27.98 23.08
CA SER A 15 48.73 27.25 21.87
C SER A 15 47.73 27.47 20.72
N LEU A 16 48.26 27.74 19.52
CA LEU A 16 47.51 27.67 18.26
C LEU A 16 47.20 26.20 17.93
N CYS A 17 45.98 25.76 18.20
CA CYS A 17 45.40 24.58 17.56
C CYS A 17 44.88 24.97 16.16
N LEU A 18 45.36 24.27 15.13
CA LEU A 18 44.97 24.42 13.73
C LEU A 18 43.46 24.17 13.52
N PRO A 19 42.82 24.83 12.53
CA PRO A 19 41.39 24.70 12.28
C PRO A 19 41.00 23.36 11.66
N MET A 20 39.80 22.94 12.06
CA MET A 20 39.10 21.70 11.72
C MET A 20 39.02 21.43 10.21
N ALA A 21 39.40 20.21 9.81
CA ALA A 21 38.88 19.62 8.57
C ALA A 21 37.41 19.23 8.80
N ALA A 22 36.50 20.16 8.55
CA ALA A 22 35.08 19.89 8.43
C ALA A 22 34.86 18.97 7.23
N HIS A 23 34.73 17.67 7.49
CA HIS A 23 34.21 16.73 6.51
C HIS A 23 32.77 17.17 6.23
N GLY A 24 32.54 17.73 5.04
CA GLY A 24 31.20 18.02 4.55
C GLY A 24 30.41 16.71 4.55
N ALA A 25 29.55 16.54 5.54
CA ALA A 25 28.51 15.53 5.48
C ALA A 25 27.57 15.96 4.35
N GLU A 26 27.69 15.33 3.20
CA GLU A 26 26.65 15.30 2.17
C GLU A 26 25.37 14.84 2.86
N VAL A 27 24.52 15.78 3.25
CA VAL A 27 23.18 15.48 3.78
C VAL A 27 22.44 14.82 2.63
N ALA A 28 22.36 13.49 2.66
CA ALA A 28 21.55 12.72 1.73
C ALA A 28 20.15 13.33 1.72
N LYS A 29 19.76 13.97 0.60
CA LYS A 29 18.43 14.55 0.43
C LYS A 29 17.40 13.45 0.67
N THR A 30 16.72 13.49 1.81
CA THR A 30 15.62 12.60 2.12
C THR A 30 14.51 12.89 1.11
N LYS A 31 14.28 11.94 0.20
CA LYS A 31 13.22 12.05 -0.81
C LYS A 31 11.86 12.03 -0.08
N THR A 32 11.10 13.11 -0.18
CA THR A 32 9.76 13.19 0.41
C THR A 32 8.82 12.19 -0.29
N PRO A 33 8.05 11.37 0.47
CA PRO A 33 7.08 10.47 -0.14
C PRO A 33 5.96 11.24 -0.84
N THR A 34 5.71 10.95 -2.12
CA THR A 34 4.62 11.53 -2.90
C THR A 34 3.51 10.50 -3.15
N PRO A 35 2.23 10.90 -3.28
CA PRO A 35 1.18 10.00 -3.71
C PRO A 35 1.48 9.37 -5.08
N VAL A 36 1.07 8.12 -5.26
CA VAL A 36 0.97 7.53 -6.61
C VAL A 36 -0.30 8.08 -7.25
N SER A 37 -0.24 8.55 -8.50
CA SER A 37 -1.42 9.16 -9.16
C SER A 37 -2.53 8.15 -9.44
N ALA A 38 -3.75 8.64 -9.68
CA ALA A 38 -4.88 7.81 -10.10
C ALA A 38 -4.55 7.01 -11.38
N TYR A 39 -3.87 7.66 -12.33
CA TYR A 39 -3.45 7.04 -13.60
C TYR A 39 -2.41 5.93 -13.38
N GLU A 40 -1.38 6.17 -12.56
CA GLU A 40 -0.39 5.14 -12.24
C GLU A 40 -1.04 3.94 -11.52
N LEU A 41 -1.95 4.19 -10.57
CA LEU A 41 -2.71 3.12 -9.92
C LEU A 41 -3.60 2.37 -10.91
N TYR A 42 -4.22 3.07 -11.85
CA TYR A 42 -4.96 2.42 -12.92
C TYR A 42 -4.06 1.49 -13.75
N LEU A 43 -2.85 1.89 -14.12
CA LEU A 43 -1.91 1.01 -14.85
C LEU A 43 -1.45 -0.20 -14.02
N ILE A 44 -1.35 -0.05 -12.69
CA ILE A 44 -0.96 -1.12 -11.78
C ILE A 44 -2.08 -2.17 -11.67
N TYR A 45 -3.31 -1.74 -11.42
CA TYR A 45 -4.42 -2.65 -11.08
C TYR A 45 -5.30 -3.00 -12.27
N GLY A 46 -5.45 -2.07 -13.22
CA GLY A 46 -6.34 -2.17 -14.37
C GLY A 46 -6.09 -3.44 -15.16
N ASP A 47 -7.18 -4.15 -15.37
CA ASP A 47 -7.21 -5.44 -16.04
C ASP A 47 -6.31 -6.53 -15.42
N LYS A 48 -6.12 -6.50 -14.10
CA LYS A 48 -5.39 -7.55 -13.36
C LYS A 48 -6.23 -8.23 -12.28
N THR A 49 -5.78 -9.41 -11.86
CA THR A 49 -6.22 -10.08 -10.63
C THR A 49 -5.14 -9.93 -9.58
N TRP A 50 -5.49 -9.40 -8.41
CA TRP A 50 -4.64 -9.51 -7.23
C TRP A 50 -4.90 -10.85 -6.55
N THR A 51 -3.91 -11.74 -6.57
CA THR A 51 -3.98 -13.05 -5.93
C THR A 51 -3.64 -12.98 -4.45
N TRP A 52 -4.42 -13.68 -3.64
CA TRP A 52 -4.24 -13.85 -2.21
C TRP A 52 -4.12 -15.34 -1.87
N ASN A 53 -3.70 -15.66 -0.65
CA ASN A 53 -3.54 -17.06 -0.23
C ASN A 53 -4.85 -17.85 -0.28
N THR A 54 -5.99 -17.18 -0.11
CA THR A 54 -7.33 -17.78 -0.06
C THR A 54 -8.19 -17.41 -1.26
N GLY A 55 -7.67 -16.75 -2.29
CA GLY A 55 -8.49 -16.29 -3.42
C GLY A 55 -7.90 -15.12 -4.19
N GLY A 56 -8.73 -14.15 -4.56
CA GLY A 56 -8.26 -12.93 -5.20
C GLY A 56 -9.37 -11.96 -5.60
N GLY A 57 -8.96 -10.81 -6.11
CA GLY A 57 -9.84 -9.77 -6.64
C GLY A 57 -9.42 -9.31 -8.03
N ARG A 58 -10.35 -9.38 -8.99
CA ARG A 58 -10.23 -8.89 -10.37
C ARG A 58 -10.67 -7.43 -10.46
N PHE A 59 -9.77 -6.59 -10.95
CA PHE A 59 -10.00 -5.19 -11.25
C PHE A 59 -10.28 -5.04 -12.74
N LEU A 60 -11.54 -5.21 -13.13
CA LEU A 60 -11.96 -5.11 -14.53
C LEU A 60 -11.88 -3.65 -14.96
N ASP A 61 -11.29 -3.39 -16.13
CA ASP A 61 -11.26 -2.05 -16.71
C ASP A 61 -12.68 -1.59 -17.07
N ASP A 62 -13.43 -2.47 -17.75
CA ASP A 62 -14.82 -2.25 -18.12
C ASP A 62 -15.68 -1.86 -16.91
N GLY A 63 -16.20 -0.63 -16.95
CA GLY A 63 -17.04 -0.04 -15.93
C GLY A 63 -16.38 0.05 -14.54
N ARG A 64 -15.04 -0.09 -14.44
CA ARG A 64 -14.31 -0.16 -13.18
C ARG A 64 -14.91 -1.18 -12.22
N ARG A 65 -15.37 -2.32 -12.76
CA ARG A 65 -16.00 -3.38 -11.98
C ARG A 65 -14.97 -4.14 -11.15
N PHE A 66 -15.36 -4.54 -9.95
CA PHE A 66 -14.58 -5.39 -9.08
C PHE A 66 -15.31 -6.71 -8.87
N VAL A 67 -14.62 -7.82 -9.11
CA VAL A 67 -15.12 -9.17 -8.83
C VAL A 67 -14.11 -9.88 -7.96
N ALA A 68 -14.54 -10.54 -6.91
CA ALA A 68 -13.65 -11.34 -6.07
C ALA A 68 -14.25 -12.70 -5.77
N TRP A 69 -13.37 -13.64 -5.46
CA TRP A 69 -13.73 -14.92 -4.88
C TRP A 69 -12.70 -15.29 -3.84
N THR A 70 -13.15 -15.85 -2.73
CA THR A 70 -12.30 -16.38 -1.66
C THR A 70 -12.86 -17.70 -1.16
N ASN A 71 -11.96 -18.58 -0.72
CA ASN A 71 -12.26 -19.76 0.07
C ASN A 71 -11.29 -19.79 1.25
N ASP A 72 -11.79 -19.40 2.42
CA ASP A 72 -11.04 -19.49 3.67
C ASP A 72 -11.54 -20.68 4.48
N LYS A 73 -10.75 -21.76 4.48
CA LYS A 73 -11.03 -23.00 5.22
C LYS A 73 -12.41 -23.60 4.89
N GLY A 74 -12.76 -23.64 3.61
CA GLY A 74 -14.05 -24.16 3.11
C GLY A 74 -15.19 -23.14 3.12
N ARG A 75 -14.98 -21.93 3.66
CA ARG A 75 -15.98 -20.87 3.63
C ARG A 75 -15.78 -20.03 2.40
N GLU A 76 -16.60 -20.30 1.39
CA GLU A 76 -16.56 -19.57 0.14
C GLU A 76 -17.35 -18.27 0.21
N SER A 77 -16.82 -17.24 -0.43
CA SER A 77 -17.53 -15.99 -0.65
C SER A 77 -17.15 -15.41 -2.00
N PHE A 78 -18.11 -14.79 -2.68
CA PHE A 78 -17.85 -13.98 -3.85
C PHE A 78 -18.19 -12.52 -3.57
N ALA A 79 -17.54 -11.61 -4.28
CA ALA A 79 -17.86 -10.19 -4.21
C ALA A 79 -18.10 -9.60 -5.60
N GLU A 80 -19.08 -8.71 -5.70
CA GLU A 80 -19.33 -7.90 -6.89
C GLU A 80 -19.44 -6.42 -6.48
N GLY A 81 -18.82 -5.54 -7.26
CA GLY A 81 -18.80 -4.12 -6.97
C GLY A 81 -17.98 -3.30 -7.95
N ARG A 82 -17.35 -2.24 -7.44
CA ARG A 82 -16.48 -1.35 -8.21
C ARG A 82 -15.16 -1.10 -7.49
N TRP A 83 -14.15 -0.76 -8.25
CA TRP A 83 -12.88 -0.26 -7.73
C TRP A 83 -12.64 1.18 -8.17
N VAL A 84 -12.11 1.99 -7.27
CA VAL A 84 -11.83 3.41 -7.53
C VAL A 84 -10.41 3.74 -7.15
N VAL A 85 -9.81 4.68 -7.89
CA VAL A 85 -8.48 5.22 -7.61
C VAL A 85 -8.52 6.74 -7.65
N ASP A 86 -7.66 7.41 -6.88
CA ASP A 86 -7.56 8.87 -6.84
C ASP A 86 -6.10 9.35 -6.81
N ASP A 87 -5.90 10.66 -7.00
CA ASP A 87 -4.58 11.30 -7.02
C ASP A 87 -3.95 11.48 -5.63
N LEU A 88 -4.65 11.06 -4.56
CA LEU A 88 -4.10 10.95 -3.21
C LEU A 88 -3.44 9.59 -2.96
N GLY A 89 -3.35 8.75 -4.00
CA GLY A 89 -2.74 7.43 -3.93
C GLY A 89 -3.66 6.37 -3.37
N GLN A 90 -4.96 6.61 -3.34
CA GLN A 90 -5.90 5.64 -2.81
C GLN A 90 -6.38 4.68 -3.90
N LEU A 91 -6.46 3.40 -3.55
CA LEU A 91 -7.26 2.38 -4.22
C LEU A 91 -8.33 1.92 -3.25
N CYS A 92 -9.59 1.86 -3.65
CA CYS A 92 -10.66 1.23 -2.85
C CYS A 92 -11.41 0.17 -3.65
N MET A 93 -11.59 -1.00 -3.04
CA MET A 93 -12.49 -2.05 -3.49
C MET A 93 -13.81 -1.90 -2.72
N ARG A 94 -14.87 -1.49 -3.41
CA ARG A 94 -16.21 -1.28 -2.83
C ARG A 94 -17.14 -2.35 -3.38
N ALA A 95 -17.48 -3.34 -2.58
CA ALA A 95 -18.21 -4.52 -3.05
C ALA A 95 -19.22 -5.05 -2.04
N THR A 96 -20.19 -5.80 -2.56
CA THR A 96 -21.06 -6.64 -1.74
C THR A 96 -20.47 -8.04 -1.75
N TRP A 97 -20.09 -8.52 -0.56
CA TRP A 97 -19.64 -9.88 -0.34
C TRP A 97 -20.84 -10.74 -0.01
N THR A 98 -20.93 -11.90 -0.67
CA THR A 98 -22.04 -12.84 -0.50
C THR A 98 -21.48 -14.23 -0.21
N ASN A 99 -22.09 -14.92 0.74
CA ASN A 99 -21.80 -16.30 1.13
C ASN A 99 -23.10 -16.98 1.58
N ALA A 100 -23.00 -18.18 2.17
CA ALA A 100 -24.16 -18.95 2.64
C ALA A 100 -24.92 -18.23 3.78
N GLU A 101 -24.24 -17.38 4.54
CA GLU A 101 -24.82 -16.63 5.67
C GLU A 101 -25.55 -15.35 5.22
N GLY A 102 -25.27 -14.85 4.01
CA GLY A 102 -25.97 -13.72 3.43
C GLY A 102 -25.06 -12.77 2.64
N ALA A 103 -25.50 -11.53 2.48
CA ALA A 103 -24.80 -10.49 1.73
C ALA A 103 -24.50 -9.27 2.59
N ALA A 104 -23.27 -8.76 2.54
CA ALA A 104 -22.84 -7.58 3.27
C ALA A 104 -21.96 -6.68 2.41
N ARG A 105 -22.16 -5.36 2.50
CA ARG A 105 -21.31 -4.37 1.82
C ARG A 105 -20.04 -4.13 2.62
N ALA A 106 -18.90 -4.11 1.95
CA ALA A 106 -17.63 -3.73 2.54
C ALA A 106 -16.81 -2.86 1.57
N SER A 107 -16.02 -1.95 2.15
CA SER A 107 -15.03 -1.16 1.43
C SER A 107 -13.66 -1.41 2.03
N THR A 108 -12.74 -1.96 1.25
CA THR A 108 -11.33 -2.09 1.65
C THR A 108 -10.49 -1.15 0.81
N CYS A 109 -9.76 -0.24 1.46
CA CYS A 109 -8.94 0.75 0.80
C CYS A 109 -7.46 0.58 1.13
N PHE A 110 -6.61 0.95 0.17
CA PHE A 110 -5.15 0.93 0.29
C PHE A 110 -4.59 2.28 -0.16
N GLY A 111 -3.72 2.87 0.66
CA GLY A 111 -2.95 4.05 0.29
C GLY A 111 -1.63 3.66 -0.34
N HIS A 112 -1.18 4.42 -1.34
CA HIS A 112 0.06 4.21 -2.07
C HIS A 112 0.88 5.50 -2.13
N ARG A 113 2.16 5.39 -1.79
CA ARG A 113 3.13 6.49 -1.91
C ARG A 113 4.41 5.99 -2.54
N LYS A 114 5.13 6.87 -3.23
CA LYS A 114 6.42 6.55 -3.85
C LYS A 114 7.55 7.41 -3.27
N ILE A 115 8.72 6.79 -3.13
CA ILE A 115 9.98 7.46 -2.82
C ILE A 115 10.97 7.04 -3.91
N GLY A 116 11.27 7.95 -4.84
CA GLY A 116 11.90 7.56 -6.10
C GLY A 116 11.00 6.58 -6.87
N ASN A 117 11.54 5.42 -7.25
CA ASN A 117 10.83 4.38 -8.00
C ASN A 117 10.26 3.25 -7.10
N THR A 118 10.50 3.31 -5.79
CA THR A 118 9.93 2.36 -4.83
C THR A 118 8.52 2.82 -4.46
N ILE A 119 7.54 1.93 -4.56
CA ILE A 119 6.15 2.17 -4.18
C ILE A 119 5.89 1.44 -2.86
N TYR A 120 5.31 2.17 -1.92
CA TYR A 120 4.84 1.69 -0.64
C TYR A 120 3.32 1.60 -0.66
N GLN A 121 2.76 0.59 0.00
CA GLN A 121 1.34 0.45 0.22
C GLN A 121 1.05 0.36 1.72
N ARG A 122 -0.12 0.83 2.14
CA ARG A 122 -0.72 0.46 3.43
C ARG A 122 -2.20 0.17 3.26
N ARG A 123 -2.73 -0.74 4.06
CA ARG A 123 -4.18 -0.88 4.24
C ARG A 123 -4.70 0.30 5.06
N GLN A 124 -5.84 0.87 4.68
CA GLN A 124 -6.50 1.95 5.42
C GLN A 124 -7.47 1.37 6.47
N PRO A 125 -7.71 2.09 7.58
CA PRO A 125 -7.14 3.39 7.96
C PRO A 125 -5.78 3.33 8.69
N ASP A 126 -5.42 2.16 9.21
CA ASP A 126 -4.43 2.00 10.29
C ASP A 126 -3.32 0.98 9.98
N GLY A 127 -3.30 0.44 8.75
CA GLY A 127 -2.25 -0.48 8.31
C GLY A 127 -0.87 0.17 8.28
N LYS A 128 0.15 -0.65 8.52
CA LYS A 128 1.55 -0.24 8.39
C LYS A 128 1.91 -0.07 6.91
N TRP A 129 2.77 0.91 6.63
CA TRP A 129 3.41 1.02 5.32
C TRP A 129 4.40 -0.12 5.11
N TYR A 130 4.37 -0.72 3.93
CA TYR A 130 5.33 -1.73 3.50
C TYR A 130 5.70 -1.50 2.03
N VAL A 131 6.82 -2.05 1.58
CA VAL A 131 7.22 -1.96 0.17
C VAL A 131 6.29 -2.85 -0.65
N PHE A 132 5.50 -2.23 -1.51
CA PHE A 132 4.60 -2.91 -2.44
C PHE A 132 5.32 -3.28 -3.74
N ARG A 133 6.21 -2.39 -4.19
CA ARG A 133 7.06 -2.59 -5.37
C ARG A 133 8.41 -1.93 -5.12
N HIS A 134 9.49 -2.69 -5.14
CA HIS A 134 10.84 -2.13 -5.13
C HIS A 134 11.14 -1.37 -6.44
N ALA A 135 12.14 -0.49 -6.43
CA ALA A 135 12.55 0.26 -7.62
C ALA A 135 12.85 -0.69 -8.80
N SER A 136 13.70 -1.69 -8.54
CA SER A 136 13.83 -2.92 -9.32
C SER A 136 12.90 -3.97 -8.73
N VAL A 137 11.97 -4.50 -9.52
CA VAL A 137 10.96 -5.46 -9.02
C VAL A 137 11.66 -6.70 -8.45
N LEU A 138 11.31 -7.05 -7.21
CA LEU A 138 11.83 -8.24 -6.53
C LEU A 138 10.83 -9.40 -6.59
N PRO A 139 11.28 -10.67 -6.43
CA PRO A 139 10.41 -11.83 -6.52
C PRO A 139 9.25 -11.85 -5.52
N ASP A 140 9.43 -11.23 -4.36
CA ASP A 140 8.52 -11.19 -3.21
C ASP A 140 7.68 -9.91 -3.13
N ASP A 141 7.84 -8.98 -4.09
CA ASP A 141 7.01 -7.78 -4.16
C ASP A 141 5.53 -8.15 -4.24
N GLU A 142 4.70 -7.53 -3.40
CA GLU A 142 3.24 -7.68 -3.44
C GLU A 142 2.68 -7.34 -4.83
N PHE A 143 3.31 -6.37 -5.51
CA PHE A 143 3.02 -6.03 -6.91
C PHE A 143 3.04 -7.24 -7.85
N ARG A 144 3.87 -8.26 -7.61
CA ARG A 144 3.91 -9.47 -8.46
C ARG A 144 2.70 -10.38 -8.30
N LYS A 145 1.89 -10.18 -7.26
CA LYS A 145 0.60 -10.89 -7.10
C LYS A 145 -0.50 -10.31 -7.99
N LEU A 146 -0.25 -9.19 -8.66
CA LEU A 146 -1.12 -8.67 -9.70
C LEU A 146 -0.80 -9.32 -11.05
N VAL A 147 -1.61 -10.30 -11.43
CA VAL A 147 -1.43 -11.07 -12.67
C VAL A 147 -2.46 -10.65 -13.73
N PRO A 148 -2.14 -10.69 -15.03
CA PRO A 148 -3.08 -10.32 -16.09
C PRO A 148 -4.21 -11.35 -16.31
N MET A 149 -4.07 -12.54 -15.73
CA MET A 149 -5.05 -13.62 -15.87
C MET A 149 -6.25 -13.41 -14.94
N ASP A 150 -7.46 -13.67 -15.43
CA ASP A 150 -8.65 -13.77 -14.58
C ASP A 150 -8.76 -15.16 -13.94
N THR A 151 -8.49 -15.23 -12.64
CA THR A 151 -8.52 -16.48 -11.88
C THR A 151 -9.72 -16.59 -10.94
N VAL A 152 -10.63 -15.60 -10.94
CA VAL A 152 -11.67 -15.46 -9.91
C VAL A 152 -13.08 -15.30 -10.46
N SER A 153 -13.27 -14.72 -11.66
CA SER A 153 -14.63 -14.42 -12.16
C SER A 153 -15.46 -15.66 -12.42
N ALA A 154 -14.86 -16.74 -12.91
CA ALA A 154 -15.57 -18.01 -13.12
C ALA A 154 -16.06 -18.60 -11.79
N LYS A 155 -15.17 -18.64 -10.77
CA LYS A 155 -15.49 -19.14 -9.42
C LYS A 155 -16.57 -18.31 -8.74
N ALA A 156 -16.47 -16.98 -8.84
CA ALA A 156 -17.49 -16.06 -8.32
C ALA A 156 -18.87 -16.32 -8.95
N ARG A 157 -18.91 -16.52 -10.28
CA ARG A 157 -20.15 -16.80 -11.01
C ARG A 157 -20.75 -18.14 -10.61
N GLU A 158 -19.94 -19.18 -10.50
CA GLU A 158 -20.38 -20.52 -10.08
C GLU A 158 -20.99 -20.47 -8.68
N LEU A 159 -20.29 -19.89 -7.71
CA LEU A 159 -20.80 -19.75 -6.34
C LEU A 159 -22.10 -18.95 -6.28
N LYS A 160 -22.21 -17.88 -7.08
CA LYS A 160 -23.45 -17.09 -7.19
C LYS A 160 -24.63 -17.95 -7.65
N GLN A 161 -24.46 -18.84 -8.63
CA GLN A 161 -25.53 -19.74 -9.08
C GLN A 161 -25.93 -20.76 -8.01
N VAL A 162 -24.94 -21.31 -7.29
CA VAL A 162 -25.17 -22.24 -6.18
C VAL A 162 -26.02 -21.58 -5.09
N LEU A 163 -25.60 -20.39 -4.62
CA LEU A 163 -26.31 -19.66 -3.56
C LEU A 163 -27.72 -19.22 -3.97
N LEU A 164 -27.91 -18.80 -5.22
CA LEU A 164 -29.24 -18.48 -5.76
C LEU A 164 -30.17 -19.71 -5.76
N SER A 165 -29.65 -20.86 -6.18
CA SER A 165 -30.42 -22.11 -6.22
C SER A 165 -30.84 -22.56 -4.82
N GLN A 166 -29.94 -22.44 -3.84
CA GLN A 166 -30.22 -22.75 -2.43
C GLN A 166 -31.30 -21.82 -1.84
N GLU A 167 -31.23 -20.53 -2.14
CA GLU A 167 -32.22 -19.55 -1.68
C GLU A 167 -33.61 -19.81 -2.27
N ILE A 168 -33.70 -20.22 -3.53
CA ILE A 168 -34.97 -20.63 -4.16
C ILE A 168 -35.53 -21.87 -3.46
N ALA A 169 -34.71 -22.90 -3.24
CA ALA A 169 -35.13 -24.13 -2.57
C ALA A 169 -35.63 -23.86 -1.15
N ARG A 170 -34.99 -22.94 -0.41
CA ARG A 170 -35.40 -22.54 0.95
C ARG A 170 -36.75 -21.80 1.00
N LYS A 171 -37.12 -21.09 -0.07
CA LYS A 171 -38.36 -20.30 -0.15
C LYS A 171 -39.54 -21.05 -0.77
N GLY A 172 -39.26 -22.11 -1.54
CA GLY A 172 -40.27 -22.87 -2.28
C GLY A 172 -40.71 -24.18 -1.64
N GLY A 173 -40.16 -24.55 -0.48
CA GLY A 173 -40.58 -25.69 0.35
C GLY A 173 -41.21 -25.21 1.65
#